data_AF-A0ABD0K737-F1
#
_entry.id   AF-A0ABD0K737-F1
#
_cell.length_a   1.000
_cell.length_b   1.000
_cell.length_c   1.000
_cell.angle_alpha   90.00
_cell.angle_beta   90.00
_cell.angle_gamma   90.00
#
_symmetry.space_group_name_H-M   'P 1'
#
loop_
_entity.id
_entity.type
_entity.pdbx_description
1 polymer ?
#
loop_
_entity_poly.entity_id
_entity_poly.type
_entity_poly.pdbx_seq_one_letter_code
_entity_poly.pdbx_strand_id
1 'polypeptide(L)'
;MFSSPQDEQQLPRKDAETLNSVLPIHLSEKDVEGNPDFVNLLQQLTRFVMPDGASTDTHKDFQQAEEALRLEKHNWLLSHILHREIQEMILDYNLRAHETGISSAEKEFRDILEQCMNCAEVKDYLFFNPDPSSKITLLGLQPDDVQGHNPFKRHLQSLQQKLIPELEDRLRQRCENLVSLYHSSSAPATDSGELALAKASQLPALVERSLRTLEEEKKQLKMTRAKREKQFWLYFETLLASLGLLEKMVNEYRLGKQSQNNTITTEWLVARCDAMCLKIKYVEMQILCDTYTAETVGALQRISQHLSDKHDASEKDLHRVNLALEAYSAVGSGFSELVDEYGRLKNELENKQWALNEFQSVQEPSGSGNKPVGSKHTK
;
A
#
# COMPACT_ATOMS: atom_id res chain seq x y z
N MET A 1 69.36 -14.64 -18.94
CA MET A 1 68.46 -15.80 -18.72
C MET A 1 67.80 -15.55 -17.38
N PHE A 2 66.72 -14.75 -17.32
CA PHE A 2 65.33 -15.18 -17.49
C PHE A 2 65.03 -16.49 -16.76
N SER A 3 64.38 -16.38 -15.61
CA SER A 3 63.31 -17.29 -15.17
C SER A 3 62.56 -16.65 -14.00
N SER A 4 61.31 -16.29 -14.28
CA SER A 4 60.29 -15.87 -13.32
C SER A 4 59.93 -17.00 -12.34
N PRO A 5 59.46 -16.69 -11.13
CA PRO A 5 58.55 -17.57 -10.41
C PRO A 5 57.11 -17.13 -10.74
N GLN A 6 56.49 -17.84 -11.70
CA GLN A 6 55.03 -17.94 -11.77
C GLN A 6 54.62 -18.97 -10.71
N ASP A 7 54.02 -18.50 -9.63
CA ASP A 7 53.16 -19.31 -8.77
C ASP A 7 52.10 -18.39 -8.14
N GLU A 8 51.36 -17.70 -9.00
CA GLU A 8 50.02 -17.22 -8.64
C GLU A 8 49.10 -18.44 -8.63
N GLN A 9 48.95 -19.01 -7.43
CA GLN A 9 47.91 -19.99 -7.14
C GLN A 9 46.53 -19.38 -7.42
N GLN A 10 46.01 -19.67 -8.61
CA GLN A 10 44.63 -19.45 -8.97
C GLN A 10 43.73 -20.23 -8.00
N LEU A 11 43.12 -19.52 -7.04
CA LEU A 11 42.01 -20.07 -6.27
C LEU A 11 40.78 -20.21 -7.18
N PRO A 12 40.02 -21.31 -7.09
CA PRO A 12 38.84 -21.51 -7.91
C PRO A 12 37.77 -20.49 -7.52
N ARG A 13 37.28 -19.71 -8.49
CA ARG A 13 36.10 -18.86 -8.35
C ARG A 13 34.92 -19.75 -7.95
N LYS A 14 34.47 -19.60 -6.71
CA LYS A 14 33.24 -20.20 -6.21
C LYS A 14 32.08 -19.24 -6.49
N ASP A 15 31.07 -19.72 -7.19
CA ASP A 15 29.94 -18.94 -7.71
C ASP A 15 29.07 -18.35 -6.59
N ALA A 16 28.38 -17.24 -6.89
CA ALA A 16 27.52 -16.49 -5.97
C ALA A 16 26.52 -17.38 -5.20
N GLU A 17 26.05 -18.47 -5.80
CA GLU A 17 25.17 -19.45 -5.16
C GLU A 17 25.82 -20.26 -4.03
N THR A 18 27.12 -20.55 -4.13
CA THR A 18 27.87 -21.24 -3.05
C THR A 18 28.14 -20.32 -1.86
N LEU A 19 28.26 -19.02 -2.09
CA LEU A 19 28.39 -18.03 -1.01
C LEU A 19 27.03 -17.74 -0.36
N ASN A 20 25.97 -17.65 -1.15
CA ASN A 20 24.59 -17.45 -0.68
C ASN A 20 23.97 -18.67 0.03
N SER A 21 24.58 -19.86 -0.08
CA SER A 21 24.15 -21.07 0.62
C SER A 21 24.89 -21.30 1.94
N VAL A 22 26.09 -20.75 2.07
CA VAL A 22 26.92 -20.86 3.28
C VAL A 22 26.73 -19.66 4.20
N LEU A 23 26.39 -18.50 3.66
CA LEU A 23 26.09 -17.29 4.43
C LEU A 23 24.64 -16.86 4.17
N PRO A 24 23.89 -16.40 5.18
CA PRO A 24 22.55 -15.87 5.03
C PRO A 24 22.61 -14.45 4.43
N ILE A 25 23.16 -14.35 3.23
CA ILE A 25 23.33 -13.10 2.48
C ILE A 25 22.72 -13.33 1.10
N HIS A 26 22.01 -12.32 0.59
CA HIS A 26 21.55 -12.28 -0.80
C HIS A 26 22.55 -11.46 -1.61
N LEU A 27 23.61 -12.10 -2.13
CA LEU A 27 24.44 -11.49 -3.16
C LEU A 27 23.78 -11.68 -4.53
N SER A 28 23.50 -10.57 -5.21
CA SER A 28 23.17 -10.59 -6.63
C SER A 28 24.44 -10.80 -7.45
N GLU A 29 24.35 -11.44 -8.63
CA GLU A 29 25.50 -11.61 -9.55
C GLU A 29 26.17 -10.26 -9.89
N LYS A 30 25.38 -9.18 -9.89
CA LYS A 30 25.85 -7.80 -10.11
C LYS A 30 26.75 -7.27 -8.97
N ASP A 31 26.56 -7.73 -7.74
CA ASP A 31 27.36 -7.30 -6.58
C ASP A 31 28.71 -8.04 -6.52
N VAL A 32 28.74 -9.27 -7.05
CA VAL A 32 29.94 -10.11 -7.18
C VAL A 32 30.86 -9.57 -8.29
N GLU A 33 30.29 -9.06 -9.38
CA GLU A 33 31.04 -8.41 -10.46
C GLU A 33 31.57 -7.03 -10.07
N GLY A 34 30.86 -6.31 -9.19
CA GLY A 34 31.25 -4.96 -8.75
C GLY A 34 32.37 -4.92 -7.70
N ASN A 35 32.53 -5.96 -6.87
CA ASN A 35 33.42 -5.94 -5.69
C ASN A 35 34.22 -7.25 -5.51
N PRO A 36 35.32 -7.48 -6.27
CA PRO A 36 36.09 -8.72 -6.20
C PRO A 36 36.85 -8.90 -4.86
N ASP A 37 37.26 -7.82 -4.22
CA ASP A 37 37.94 -7.88 -2.91
C ASP A 37 37.00 -8.33 -1.78
N PHE A 38 35.73 -7.97 -1.88
CA PHE A 38 34.69 -8.43 -0.96
C PHE A 38 34.43 -9.94 -1.10
N VAL A 39 34.49 -10.47 -2.32
CA VAL A 39 34.39 -11.91 -2.57
C VAL A 39 35.58 -12.66 -1.96
N ASN A 40 36.80 -12.13 -2.07
CA ASN A 40 37.98 -12.72 -1.43
C ASN A 40 37.87 -12.69 0.11
N LEU A 41 37.37 -11.60 0.69
CA LEU A 41 37.11 -11.51 2.13
C LEU A 41 36.06 -12.53 2.58
N LEU A 42 34.95 -12.64 1.85
CA LEU A 42 33.90 -13.64 2.14
C LEU A 42 34.42 -15.07 2.01
N GLN A 43 35.30 -15.36 1.04
CA GLN A 43 35.95 -16.66 0.91
C GLN A 43 36.89 -16.97 2.07
N GLN A 44 37.63 -15.98 2.57
CA GLN A 44 38.45 -16.14 3.77
C GLN A 44 37.59 -16.35 5.01
N LEU A 45 36.49 -15.59 5.15
CA LEU A 45 35.56 -15.69 6.27
C LEU A 45 34.83 -17.05 6.28
N THR A 46 34.51 -17.59 5.10
CA THR A 46 33.94 -18.94 4.91
C THR A 46 34.87 -20.06 5.42
N ARG A 47 36.20 -19.85 5.45
CA ARG A 47 37.13 -20.84 6.01
C ARG A 47 37.05 -20.92 7.53
N PHE A 48 36.66 -19.83 8.17
CA PHE A 48 36.60 -19.73 9.63
C PHE A 48 35.19 -19.83 10.18
N VAL A 49 34.16 -19.67 9.33
CA VAL A 49 32.76 -19.57 9.74
C VAL A 49 31.91 -20.64 9.06
N MET A 50 31.27 -21.47 9.89
CA MET A 50 30.29 -22.47 9.46
C MET A 50 28.93 -21.79 9.13
N PRO A 51 27.97 -22.50 8.49
CA PRO A 51 26.67 -21.93 8.08
C PRO A 51 25.79 -21.28 9.18
N ASP A 52 26.20 -21.39 10.44
CA ASP A 52 25.53 -20.85 11.63
C ASP A 52 26.26 -19.62 12.23
N GLY A 53 27.32 -19.12 11.57
CA GLY A 53 28.06 -17.94 12.05
C GLY A 53 29.12 -18.22 13.12
N ALA A 54 29.27 -19.47 13.58
CA ALA A 54 30.24 -19.87 14.61
C ALA A 54 31.63 -20.20 14.04
N SER A 55 32.67 -19.92 14.82
CA SER A 55 34.05 -20.29 14.52
C SER A 55 34.23 -21.81 14.56
N THR A 56 35.08 -22.36 13.70
CA THR A 56 35.35 -23.81 13.65
C THR A 56 35.83 -24.40 14.98
N ASP A 57 36.59 -23.63 15.78
CA ASP A 57 37.09 -24.09 17.06
C ASP A 57 35.98 -24.07 18.12
N THR A 58 35.18 -23.00 18.16
CA THR A 58 34.00 -22.92 19.03
C THR A 58 32.98 -24.03 18.72
N HIS A 59 32.87 -24.46 17.47
CA HIS A 59 31.98 -25.55 17.09
C HIS A 59 32.51 -26.91 17.58
N LYS A 60 33.83 -27.13 17.54
CA LYS A 60 34.44 -28.34 18.11
C LYS A 60 34.26 -28.39 19.63
N ASP A 61 34.51 -27.28 20.31
CA ASP A 61 34.30 -27.17 21.76
C ASP A 61 32.82 -27.40 22.12
N PHE A 62 31.91 -26.85 21.31
CA PHE A 62 30.47 -27.07 21.47
C PHE A 62 30.08 -28.53 21.28
N GLN A 63 30.59 -29.21 20.24
CA GLN A 63 30.34 -30.63 20.02
C GLN A 63 30.87 -31.50 21.17
N GLN A 64 32.08 -31.20 21.67
CA GLN A 64 32.66 -31.91 22.81
C GLN A 64 31.83 -31.70 24.09
N ALA A 65 31.35 -30.47 24.32
CA ALA A 65 30.46 -30.17 25.44
C ALA A 65 29.09 -30.87 25.29
N GLU A 66 28.57 -30.95 24.07
CA GLU A 66 27.31 -31.65 23.78
C GLU A 66 27.43 -33.16 24.00
N GLU A 67 28.54 -33.77 23.59
CA GLU A 67 28.85 -35.18 23.85
C GLU A 67 28.99 -35.45 25.36
N ALA A 68 29.72 -34.61 26.09
CA ALA A 68 29.86 -34.71 27.54
C ALA A 68 28.49 -34.58 28.24
N LEU A 69 27.71 -33.57 27.86
CA LEU A 69 26.36 -33.36 28.38
C LEU A 69 25.43 -34.54 28.07
N ARG A 70 25.55 -35.15 26.88
CA ARG A 70 24.76 -36.33 26.50
C ARG A 70 25.09 -37.52 27.39
N LEU A 71 26.36 -37.74 27.70
CA LEU A 71 26.81 -38.81 28.61
C LEU A 71 26.32 -38.57 30.04
N GLU A 72 26.50 -37.35 30.57
CA GLU A 72 26.00 -36.99 31.90
C GLU A 72 24.49 -37.11 32.00
N LYS A 73 23.75 -36.61 30.99
CA LYS A 73 22.30 -36.75 30.92
C LYS A 73 21.86 -38.20 30.87
N HIS A 74 22.57 -39.06 30.15
CA HIS A 74 22.27 -40.49 30.12
C HIS A 74 22.42 -41.12 31.51
N ASN A 75 23.54 -40.85 32.19
CA ASN A 75 23.81 -41.35 33.54
C ASN A 75 22.80 -40.82 34.56
N TRP A 76 22.43 -39.54 34.45
CA TRP A 76 21.41 -38.91 35.29
C TRP A 76 20.04 -39.55 35.04
N LEU A 77 19.63 -39.75 33.79
CA LEU A 77 18.35 -40.38 33.45
C LEU A 77 18.26 -41.81 34.00
N LEU A 78 19.34 -42.60 33.87
CA LEU A 78 19.38 -43.95 34.45
C LEU A 78 19.19 -43.91 35.97
N SER A 79 19.93 -43.04 36.65
CA SER A 79 19.84 -42.89 38.12
C SER A 79 18.46 -42.38 38.56
N HIS A 80 17.88 -41.45 37.79
CA HIS A 80 16.58 -40.85 38.04
C HIS A 80 15.44 -41.85 37.84
N ILE A 81 15.49 -42.67 36.78
CA ILE A 81 14.49 -43.73 36.54
C ILE A 81 14.49 -44.72 37.71
N LEU A 82 15.67 -45.17 38.16
CA LEU A 82 15.77 -46.09 39.30
C LEU A 82 15.22 -45.46 40.58
N HIS A 83 15.60 -44.22 40.89
CA HIS A 83 15.11 -43.50 42.06
C HIS A 83 13.58 -43.34 42.03
N ARG A 84 13.02 -42.94 40.88
CA ARG A 84 11.58 -42.78 40.69
C ARG A 84 10.82 -44.09 40.83
N GLU A 85 11.32 -45.17 40.24
CA GLU A 85 10.68 -46.49 40.36
C GLU A 85 10.67 -46.96 41.82
N ILE A 86 11.75 -46.73 42.58
CA ILE A 86 11.80 -47.04 44.02
C ILE A 86 10.78 -46.20 44.80
N GLN A 87 10.67 -44.90 44.52
CA GLN A 87 9.66 -44.03 45.16
C GLN A 87 8.23 -44.48 44.81
N GLU A 88 7.95 -44.80 43.55
CA GLU A 88 6.64 -45.30 43.13
C GLU A 88 6.31 -46.65 43.76
N MET A 89 7.29 -47.54 43.98
CA MET A 89 7.08 -48.77 44.74
C MET A 89 6.70 -48.49 46.18
N ILE A 90 7.41 -47.57 46.87
CA ILE A 90 7.07 -47.17 48.24
C ILE A 90 5.64 -46.64 48.30
N LEU A 91 5.24 -45.80 47.33
CA LEU A 91 3.86 -45.28 47.22
C LEU A 91 2.84 -46.40 46.97
N ASP A 92 3.12 -47.35 46.08
CA ASP A 92 2.24 -48.49 45.82
C ASP A 92 2.08 -49.38 47.07
N TYR A 93 3.15 -49.61 47.84
CA TYR A 93 3.07 -50.30 49.14
C TYR A 93 2.29 -49.48 50.17
N ASN A 94 2.37 -48.15 50.14
CA ASN A 94 1.58 -47.25 50.99
C ASN A 94 0.09 -47.38 50.67
N LEU A 95 -0.29 -47.34 49.40
CA LEU A 95 -1.67 -47.51 48.95
C LEU A 95 -2.21 -48.92 49.31
N ARG A 96 -1.41 -49.97 49.06
CA ARG A 96 -1.78 -51.35 49.41
C ARG A 96 -1.96 -51.57 50.92
N ALA A 97 -1.28 -50.81 51.79
CA ALA A 97 -1.48 -50.89 53.24
C ALA A 97 -2.80 -50.32 53.71
N HIS A 98 -3.32 -49.35 52.97
CA HIS A 98 -4.62 -48.76 53.25
C HIS A 98 -5.77 -49.64 52.72
N GLU A 99 -5.56 -50.35 51.62
CA GLU A 99 -6.60 -51.15 50.94
C GLU A 99 -6.65 -52.63 51.40
N THR A 100 -5.50 -53.23 51.71
CA THR A 100 -5.37 -54.63 52.14
C THR A 100 -4.47 -54.70 53.37
N GLY A 101 -4.87 -55.39 54.43
CA GLY A 101 -4.03 -55.56 55.62
C GLY A 101 -2.73 -56.31 55.27
N ILE A 102 -1.65 -55.57 55.02
CA ILE A 102 -0.33 -56.10 54.61
C ILE A 102 0.26 -57.05 55.66
N SER A 103 0.96 -58.09 55.19
CA SER A 103 1.76 -59.02 56.00
C SER A 103 2.87 -58.31 56.80
N SER A 104 3.14 -58.72 58.04
CA SER A 104 4.19 -58.10 58.89
C SER A 104 5.55 -57.99 58.17
N ALA A 105 5.90 -58.99 57.36
CA ALA A 105 7.15 -59.04 56.61
C ALA A 105 7.25 -57.99 55.49
N GLU A 106 6.13 -57.61 54.87
CA GLU A 106 6.07 -56.59 53.82
C GLU A 106 6.09 -55.17 54.41
N LYS A 107 5.56 -54.99 55.63
CA LYS A 107 5.69 -53.75 56.40
C LYS A 107 7.14 -53.51 56.83
N GLU A 108 7.78 -54.54 57.38
CA GLU A 108 9.20 -54.49 57.74
C GLU A 108 10.09 -54.22 56.51
N PHE A 109 9.78 -54.81 55.37
CA PHE A 109 10.50 -54.54 54.12
C PHE A 109 10.35 -53.08 53.64
N ARG A 110 9.14 -52.52 53.73
CA ARG A 110 8.88 -51.12 53.39
C ARG A 110 9.61 -50.16 54.32
N ASP A 111 9.53 -50.37 55.64
CA ASP A 111 10.17 -49.50 56.61
C ASP A 111 11.69 -49.47 56.42
N ILE A 112 12.28 -50.62 56.06
CA ILE A 112 13.71 -50.71 55.72
C ILE A 112 14.03 -49.94 54.43
N LEU A 113 13.18 -50.03 53.41
CA LEU A 113 13.38 -49.35 52.13
C LEU A 113 13.25 -47.82 52.28
N GLU A 114 12.24 -47.34 53.00
CA GLU A 114 12.01 -45.92 53.30
C GLU A 114 13.18 -45.33 54.09
N GLN A 115 13.66 -46.03 55.11
CA GLN A 115 14.81 -45.59 55.91
C GLN A 115 16.12 -45.59 55.09
N CYS A 116 16.31 -46.54 54.17
CA CYS A 116 17.46 -46.53 53.27
C CYS A 116 17.43 -45.36 52.28
N MET A 117 16.24 -45.01 51.76
CA MET A 117 16.04 -43.85 50.88
C MET A 117 16.28 -42.55 51.64
N ASN A 118 15.69 -42.39 52.82
CA ASN A 118 15.89 -41.21 53.67
C ASN A 118 17.38 -41.03 54.02
N CYS A 119 18.10 -42.12 54.33
CA CYS A 119 19.55 -42.04 54.57
C CYS A 119 20.37 -41.65 53.32
N ALA A 120 19.88 -41.95 52.12
CA ALA A 120 20.52 -41.53 50.87
C ALA A 120 20.23 -40.06 50.56
N GLU A 121 18.96 -39.64 50.70
CA GLU A 121 18.55 -38.24 50.49
C GLU A 121 19.20 -37.29 51.50
N VAL A 122 19.36 -37.72 52.76
CA VAL A 122 20.09 -36.95 53.78
C VAL A 122 21.51 -36.61 53.34
N LYS A 123 22.17 -37.45 52.54
CA LYS A 123 23.50 -37.12 52.00
C LYS A 123 23.45 -35.99 50.98
N ASP A 124 22.43 -35.95 50.13
CA ASP A 124 22.26 -34.88 49.16
C ASP A 124 21.92 -33.56 49.88
N TYR A 125 21.15 -33.63 50.96
CA TYR A 125 20.87 -32.48 51.84
C TYR A 125 22.09 -32.00 52.64
N LEU A 126 23.12 -32.84 52.85
CA LEU A 126 24.38 -32.42 53.48
C LEU A 126 25.24 -31.52 52.58
N PHE A 127 24.99 -31.49 51.27
CA PHE A 127 25.73 -30.72 50.26
C PHE A 127 25.00 -29.45 49.78
N PHE A 128 24.18 -28.80 50.61
CA PHE A 128 23.68 -27.46 50.30
C PHE A 128 24.75 -26.38 50.56
N ASN A 129 25.67 -26.18 49.60
CA ASN A 129 26.51 -24.98 49.53
C ASN A 129 26.33 -24.26 48.17
N PRO A 130 26.15 -22.93 48.15
CA PRO A 130 26.06 -22.15 46.92
C PRO A 130 27.40 -21.89 46.20
N ASP A 131 28.53 -22.35 46.76
CA ASP A 131 29.87 -22.16 46.18
C ASP A 131 30.61 -23.51 46.01
N PRO A 132 31.06 -23.89 44.80
CA PRO A 132 31.65 -25.21 44.49
C PRO A 132 33.05 -25.44 45.11
N SER A 133 33.62 -24.45 45.80
CA SER A 133 34.98 -24.53 46.37
C SER A 133 35.03 -25.04 47.82
N SER A 134 33.90 -25.01 48.54
CA SER A 134 33.88 -25.22 49.99
C SER A 134 33.33 -26.59 50.37
N LYS A 135 34.22 -27.50 50.78
CA LYS A 135 33.90 -28.84 51.34
C LYS A 135 33.41 -28.75 52.79
N ILE A 136 32.48 -27.85 53.09
CA ILE A 136 31.91 -27.72 54.45
C ILE A 136 30.53 -28.38 54.40
N THR A 137 30.39 -29.58 54.95
CA THR A 137 29.09 -30.23 55.13
C THR A 137 28.30 -29.56 56.25
N LEU A 138 26.97 -29.54 56.13
CA LEU A 138 26.09 -29.04 57.19
C LEU A 138 26.40 -29.80 58.51
N LEU A 139 26.83 -29.07 59.55
CA LEU A 139 27.32 -29.61 60.84
C LEU A 139 28.63 -30.43 60.82
N GLY A 140 29.42 -30.43 59.74
CA GLY A 140 30.70 -31.17 59.70
C GLY A 140 30.56 -32.70 59.70
N LEU A 141 29.35 -33.21 59.46
CA LEU A 141 29.08 -34.63 59.28
C LEU A 141 29.63 -35.09 57.94
N GLN A 142 30.41 -36.17 57.92
CA GLN A 142 30.85 -36.78 56.67
C GLN A 142 29.75 -37.72 56.14
N PRO A 143 29.60 -37.87 54.81
CA PRO A 143 28.65 -38.81 54.21
C PRO A 143 28.88 -40.27 54.64
N ASP A 144 30.09 -40.59 55.09
CA ASP A 144 30.48 -41.89 55.63
C ASP A 144 29.91 -42.17 57.03
N ASP A 145 29.72 -41.14 57.86
CA ASP A 145 29.15 -41.27 59.21
C ASP A 145 27.65 -41.60 59.16
N VAL A 146 26.94 -41.00 58.20
CA VAL A 146 25.51 -41.30 57.92
C VAL A 146 25.35 -42.71 57.35
N GLN A 147 26.29 -43.16 56.52
CA GLN A 147 26.35 -44.55 56.09
C GLN A 147 26.67 -45.49 57.26
N GLY A 148 27.56 -45.10 58.17
CA GLY A 148 27.92 -45.87 59.38
C GLY A 148 26.72 -46.17 60.28
N HIS A 149 25.76 -45.25 60.36
CA HIS A 149 24.54 -45.39 61.16
C HIS A 149 23.35 -46.03 60.46
N ASN A 150 23.48 -46.46 59.19
CA ASN A 150 22.42 -47.21 58.53
C ASN A 150 22.26 -48.60 59.19
N PRO A 151 21.15 -48.90 59.90
CA PRO A 151 20.96 -50.14 60.64
C PRO A 151 20.87 -51.39 59.75
N PHE A 152 20.65 -51.21 58.45
CA PHE A 152 20.22 -52.29 57.55
C PHE A 152 21.26 -52.68 56.49
N LYS A 153 22.53 -52.30 56.63
CA LYS A 153 23.62 -52.81 55.74
C LYS A 153 23.63 -54.33 55.60
N ARG A 154 23.24 -55.05 56.67
CA ARG A 154 23.14 -56.52 56.69
C ARG A 154 21.92 -57.07 55.96
N HIS A 155 20.83 -56.31 55.91
CA HIS A 155 19.60 -56.67 55.19
C HIS A 155 19.61 -56.17 53.75
N LEU A 156 20.53 -55.29 53.38
CA LEU A 156 20.68 -54.73 52.04
C LEU A 156 20.86 -55.81 50.96
N GLN A 157 21.60 -56.88 51.24
CA GLN A 157 21.79 -57.99 50.29
C GLN A 157 20.51 -58.81 50.10
N SER A 158 19.78 -59.11 51.17
CA SER A 158 18.49 -59.79 51.10
C SER A 158 17.40 -58.92 50.47
N LEU A 159 17.51 -57.60 50.66
CA LEU A 159 16.64 -56.61 50.05
C LEU A 159 16.95 -56.48 48.56
N GLN A 160 18.22 -56.39 48.17
CA GLN A 160 18.65 -56.41 46.76
C GLN A 160 18.14 -57.66 46.02
N GLN A 161 18.19 -58.83 46.64
CA GLN A 161 17.68 -60.07 46.04
C GLN A 161 16.18 -60.06 45.75
N LYS A 162 15.38 -59.28 46.49
CA LYS A 162 13.93 -59.13 46.24
C LYS A 162 13.59 -57.90 45.41
N LEU A 163 14.30 -56.81 45.65
CA LEU A 163 14.10 -55.50 45.04
C LEU A 163 14.46 -55.51 43.55
N ILE A 164 15.57 -56.16 43.18
CA ILE A 164 16.02 -56.24 41.78
C ILE A 164 14.97 -56.91 40.87
N PRO A 165 14.46 -58.13 41.17
CA PRO A 165 13.46 -58.75 40.30
C PRO A 165 12.13 -57.99 40.24
N GLU A 166 11.66 -57.38 41.35
CA GLU A 166 10.44 -56.56 41.32
C GLU A 166 10.62 -55.27 40.49
N LEU A 167 11.79 -54.64 40.58
CA LEU A 167 12.15 -53.50 39.70
C LEU A 167 12.23 -53.91 38.24
N GLU A 168 12.87 -55.05 37.95
CA GLU A 168 12.95 -55.57 36.59
C GLU A 168 11.57 -55.84 36.01
N ASP A 169 10.66 -56.45 36.77
CA ASP A 169 9.30 -56.74 36.32
C ASP A 169 8.47 -55.46 36.11
N ARG A 170 8.56 -54.46 37.01
CA ARG A 170 7.90 -53.16 36.80
C ARG A 170 8.45 -52.43 35.58
N LEU A 171 9.78 -52.41 35.41
CA LEU A 171 10.41 -51.80 34.24
C LEU A 171 10.00 -52.51 32.95
N ARG A 172 9.88 -53.84 32.96
CA ARG A 172 9.34 -54.61 31.82
C ARG A 172 7.90 -54.21 31.52
N GLN A 173 7.03 -54.12 32.52
CA GLN A 173 5.64 -53.67 32.33
C GLN A 173 5.57 -52.23 31.80
N ARG A 174 6.43 -51.31 32.26
CA ARG A 174 6.50 -49.94 31.73
C ARG A 174 6.94 -49.93 30.27
N CYS A 175 7.96 -50.72 29.91
CA CYS A 175 8.39 -50.89 28.52
C CYS A 175 7.26 -51.47 27.64
N GLU A 176 6.53 -52.47 28.13
CA GLU A 176 5.36 -53.04 27.44
C GLU A 176 4.24 -52.00 27.27
N ASN A 177 4.00 -51.16 28.28
CA ASN A 177 3.02 -50.06 28.22
C ASN A 177 3.44 -48.96 27.23
N LEU A 178 4.74 -48.63 27.14
CA LEU A 178 5.24 -47.67 26.16
C LEU A 178 5.11 -48.22 24.74
N VAL A 179 5.40 -49.51 24.56
CA VAL A 179 5.21 -50.20 23.28
C VAL A 179 3.73 -50.25 22.92
N SER A 180 2.84 -50.56 23.86
CA SER A 180 1.40 -50.59 23.61
C SER A 180 0.86 -49.20 23.24
N LEU A 181 1.34 -48.12 23.86
CA LEU A 181 0.96 -46.75 23.51
C LEU A 181 1.38 -46.38 22.07
N TYR A 182 2.61 -46.72 21.69
CA TYR A 182 3.11 -46.48 20.33
C TYR A 182 2.38 -47.33 19.28
N HIS A 183 2.11 -48.60 19.58
CA HIS A 183 1.44 -49.52 18.66
C HIS A 183 -0.09 -49.32 18.64
N SER A 184 -0.68 -48.77 19.71
CA SER A 184 -2.09 -48.36 19.74
C SER A 184 -2.40 -47.27 18.71
N SER A 185 -1.38 -46.53 18.24
CA SER A 185 -1.52 -45.58 17.13
C SER A 185 -1.37 -46.22 15.74
N SER A 186 -0.97 -47.50 15.63
CA SER A 186 -0.66 -48.15 14.34
C SER A 186 -1.37 -49.49 14.03
N ALA A 187 -1.82 -50.30 15.01
CA ALA A 187 -2.74 -51.46 14.83
C ALA A 187 -2.78 -52.36 16.09
N PRO A 188 -3.85 -53.16 16.32
CA PRO A 188 -4.04 -53.90 17.57
C PRO A 188 -3.36 -55.28 17.59
N ALA A 189 -2.83 -55.59 18.79
CA ALA A 189 -2.87 -56.87 19.51
C ALA A 189 -2.54 -58.18 18.77
N THR A 190 -1.32 -58.70 18.98
CA THR A 190 -1.04 -60.01 19.62
C THR A 190 0.47 -60.22 19.60
N ASP A 191 1.19 -59.73 20.60
CA ASP A 191 2.62 -60.01 20.73
C ASP A 191 2.90 -60.54 22.13
N SER A 192 3.62 -61.66 22.20
CA SER A 192 4.14 -62.23 23.44
C SER A 192 5.03 -61.20 24.17
N GLY A 193 5.15 -61.30 25.49
CA GLY A 193 5.98 -60.38 26.29
C GLY A 193 7.42 -60.25 25.77
N GLU A 194 8.00 -61.31 25.21
CA GLU A 194 9.32 -61.27 24.57
C GLU A 194 9.36 -60.45 23.28
N LEU A 195 8.30 -60.50 22.46
CA LEU A 195 8.16 -59.66 21.27
C LEU A 195 7.93 -58.20 21.66
N ALA A 196 7.21 -57.93 22.76
CA ALA A 196 7.03 -56.58 23.28
C ALA A 196 8.36 -55.99 23.78
N LEU A 197 9.21 -56.79 24.44
CA LEU A 197 10.54 -56.37 24.92
C LEU A 197 11.53 -56.17 23.77
N ALA A 198 11.50 -57.03 22.75
CA ALA A 198 12.27 -56.85 21.51
C ALA A 198 11.80 -55.63 20.70
N LYS A 199 10.51 -55.28 20.74
CA LYS A 199 9.97 -54.04 20.15
C LYS A 199 10.31 -52.81 21.00
N ALA A 200 10.36 -52.94 22.32
CA ALA A 200 10.77 -51.87 23.23
C ALA A 200 12.24 -51.47 23.01
N SER A 201 13.12 -52.45 22.79
CA SER A 201 14.53 -52.16 22.48
C SER A 201 14.72 -51.53 21.09
N GLN A 202 13.80 -51.75 20.16
CA GLN A 202 13.79 -51.11 18.84
C GLN A 202 13.12 -49.72 18.84
N LEU A 203 12.36 -49.38 19.88
CA LEU A 203 11.63 -48.11 19.98
C LEU A 203 12.56 -46.88 19.93
N PRO A 204 13.70 -46.83 20.65
CA PRO A 204 14.65 -45.73 20.52
C PRO A 204 15.14 -45.53 19.09
N ALA A 205 15.45 -46.63 18.37
CA ALA A 205 15.90 -46.55 16.98
C ALA A 205 14.79 -46.06 16.04
N LEU A 206 13.53 -46.43 16.28
CA LEU A 206 12.39 -45.92 15.52
C LEU A 206 12.17 -44.41 15.79
N VAL A 207 12.25 -43.99 17.05
CA VAL A 207 12.13 -42.58 17.45
C VAL A 207 13.25 -41.76 16.83
N GLU A 208 14.50 -42.24 16.89
CA GLU A 208 15.64 -41.58 16.23
C GLU A 208 15.45 -41.46 14.71
N ARG A 209 14.91 -42.49 14.04
CA ARG A 209 14.57 -42.40 12.61
C ARG A 209 13.52 -41.34 12.35
N SER A 210 12.44 -41.31 13.15
CA SER A 210 11.37 -40.30 13.01
C SER A 210 11.87 -38.87 13.26
N LEU A 211 12.81 -38.72 14.19
CA LEU A 211 13.45 -37.44 14.48
C LEU A 211 14.35 -37.00 13.32
N ARG A 212 15.13 -37.92 12.75
CA ARG A 212 15.95 -37.65 11.56
C ARG A 212 15.09 -37.27 10.35
N THR A 213 13.96 -37.96 10.11
CA THR A 213 13.05 -37.59 9.01
C THR A 213 12.43 -36.22 9.25
N LEU A 214 12.02 -35.91 10.49
CA LEU A 214 11.48 -34.60 10.85
C LEU A 214 12.51 -33.48 10.68
N GLU A 215 13.77 -33.72 11.03
CA GLU A 215 14.86 -32.77 10.82
C GLU A 215 15.13 -32.52 9.34
N GLU A 216 15.11 -33.57 8.51
CA GLU A 216 15.25 -33.43 7.06
C GLU A 216 14.09 -32.65 6.45
N GLU A 217 12.84 -32.98 6.82
CA GLU A 217 11.65 -32.22 6.41
C GLU A 217 11.74 -30.76 6.84
N LYS A 218 12.23 -30.48 8.05
CA LYS A 218 12.45 -29.11 8.54
C LYS A 218 13.50 -28.38 7.70
N LYS A 219 14.59 -29.05 7.30
CA LYS A 219 15.61 -28.48 6.38
C LYS A 219 15.02 -28.21 5.00
N GLN A 220 14.28 -29.16 4.43
CA GLN A 220 13.60 -29.00 3.14
C GLN A 220 12.57 -27.86 3.18
N LEU A 221 11.83 -27.71 4.28
CA LEU A 221 10.89 -26.61 4.48
C LEU A 221 11.62 -25.25 4.52
N LYS A 222 12.76 -25.16 5.22
CA LYS A 222 13.60 -23.95 5.23
C LYS A 222 14.09 -23.60 3.82
N MET A 223 14.61 -24.57 3.06
CA MET A 223 15.04 -24.35 1.67
C MET A 223 13.89 -23.91 0.77
N THR A 224 12.71 -24.52 0.92
CA THR A 224 11.51 -24.18 0.14
C THR A 224 11.02 -22.77 0.45
N ARG A 225 11.05 -22.35 1.73
CA ARG A 225 10.74 -20.97 2.14
C ARG A 225 11.71 -19.97 1.50
N ALA A 226 13.02 -20.25 1.53
CA ALA A 226 14.01 -19.39 0.91
C ALA A 226 13.82 -19.28 -0.63
N LYS A 227 13.51 -20.39 -1.31
CA LYS A 227 13.19 -20.37 -2.75
C LYS A 227 11.95 -19.52 -3.06
N ARG A 228 10.89 -19.66 -2.25
CA ARG A 228 9.67 -18.85 -2.39
C ARG A 228 9.95 -17.36 -2.20
N GLU A 229 10.76 -17.03 -1.20
CA GLU A 229 11.14 -15.65 -0.92
C GLU A 229 11.94 -15.03 -2.08
N LYS A 230 12.91 -15.77 -2.65
CA LYS A 230 13.62 -15.35 -3.87
C LYS A 230 12.66 -15.10 -5.05
N GLN A 231 11.71 -16.01 -5.28
CA GLN A 231 10.71 -15.85 -6.33
C GLN A 231 9.81 -14.63 -6.06
N PHE A 232 9.39 -14.43 -4.81
CA PHE A 232 8.59 -13.28 -4.41
C PHE A 232 9.31 -11.96 -4.72
N TRP A 233 10.60 -11.84 -4.39
CA TRP A 233 11.39 -10.65 -4.70
C TRP A 233 11.52 -10.42 -6.21
N LEU A 234 11.76 -11.46 -7.01
CA LEU A 234 11.82 -11.35 -8.47
C LEU A 234 10.47 -10.86 -9.05
N TYR A 235 9.35 -11.41 -8.59
CA TYR A 235 8.03 -10.95 -9.01
C TYR A 235 7.75 -9.51 -8.58
N PHE A 236 8.18 -9.12 -7.38
CA PHE A 236 8.03 -7.76 -6.88
C PHE A 236 8.87 -6.76 -7.70
N GLU A 237 10.12 -7.09 -8.02
CA GLU A 237 10.99 -6.25 -8.86
C GLU A 237 10.44 -6.10 -10.28
N THR A 238 9.99 -7.19 -10.91
CA THR A 238 9.38 -7.15 -12.24
C THR A 238 8.07 -6.35 -12.25
N LEU A 239 7.24 -6.49 -11.22
CA LEU A 239 6.02 -5.68 -11.07
C LEU A 239 6.37 -4.20 -10.96
N LEU A 240 7.36 -3.84 -10.13
CA LEU A 240 7.79 -2.46 -9.95
C LEU A 240 8.38 -1.86 -11.23
N ALA A 241 9.16 -2.64 -11.98
CA ALA A 241 9.64 -2.24 -13.30
C ALA A 241 8.50 -2.00 -14.30
N SER A 242 7.47 -2.87 -14.29
CA SER A 242 6.30 -2.72 -15.14
C SER A 242 5.45 -1.49 -14.77
N LEU A 243 5.33 -1.17 -13.48
CA LEU A 243 4.69 0.05 -12.99
C LEU A 243 5.47 1.29 -13.41
N GLY A 244 6.79 1.27 -13.29
CA GLY A 244 7.64 2.37 -13.76
C GLY A 244 7.54 2.58 -15.28
N LEU A 245 7.41 1.50 -16.06
CA LEU A 245 7.16 1.59 -17.50
C LEU A 245 5.77 2.18 -17.80
N LEU A 246 4.75 1.77 -17.06
CA LEU A 246 3.39 2.30 -17.21
C LEU A 246 3.32 3.79 -16.85
N GLU A 247 4.00 4.20 -15.78
CA GLU A 247 4.13 5.60 -15.38
C GLU A 247 4.79 6.43 -16.48
N LYS A 248 5.92 5.96 -17.04
CA LYS A 248 6.56 6.61 -18.20
C LYS A 248 5.61 6.69 -19.38
N MET A 249 4.87 5.62 -19.69
CA MET A 249 3.93 5.60 -20.81
C MET A 249 2.79 6.62 -20.62
N VAL A 250 2.25 6.74 -19.41
CA VAL A 250 1.20 7.70 -19.09
C VAL A 250 1.73 9.14 -19.13
N ASN A 251 2.85 9.40 -18.48
CA ASN A 251 3.40 10.75 -18.36
C ASN A 251 3.96 11.26 -19.70
N GLU A 252 4.77 10.46 -20.40
CA GLU A 252 5.43 10.90 -21.62
C GLU A 252 4.47 10.87 -22.83
N TYR A 253 3.76 9.75 -23.04
CA TYR A 253 3.00 9.54 -24.27
C TYR A 253 1.56 9.99 -24.21
N ARG A 254 0.87 9.77 -23.07
CA ARG A 254 -0.52 10.21 -22.93
C ARG A 254 -0.57 11.68 -22.54
N LEU A 255 0.02 12.08 -21.43
CA LEU A 255 -0.12 13.44 -20.92
C LEU A 255 0.77 14.43 -21.66
N GLY A 256 2.06 14.11 -21.79
CA GLY A 256 3.06 14.97 -22.43
C GLY A 256 2.75 15.23 -23.90
N LYS A 257 2.64 14.17 -24.71
CA LYS A 257 2.38 14.30 -26.15
C LYS A 257 0.99 14.88 -26.47
N GLN A 258 -0.03 14.58 -25.67
CA GLN A 258 -1.36 15.19 -25.84
C GLN A 258 -1.33 16.68 -25.49
N SER A 259 -0.66 17.08 -24.42
CA SER A 259 -0.49 18.50 -24.07
C SER A 259 0.25 19.28 -25.17
N GLN A 260 1.32 18.70 -25.72
CA GLN A 260 2.05 19.29 -26.85
C GLN A 260 1.16 19.42 -28.09
N ASN A 261 0.41 18.38 -28.45
CA ASN A 261 -0.51 18.43 -29.59
C ASN A 261 -1.63 19.46 -29.37
N ASN A 262 -2.19 19.54 -28.16
CA ASN A 262 -3.18 20.55 -27.81
C ASN A 262 -2.58 21.96 -27.96
N THR A 263 -1.35 22.19 -27.52
CA THR A 263 -0.67 23.49 -27.66
C THR A 263 -0.51 23.86 -29.14
N ILE A 264 0.03 22.95 -29.97
CA ILE A 264 0.21 23.18 -31.42
C ILE A 264 -1.14 23.44 -32.11
N THR A 265 -2.18 22.66 -31.79
CA THR A 265 -3.51 22.86 -32.37
C THR A 265 -4.14 24.18 -31.93
N THR A 266 -3.95 24.60 -30.68
CA THR A 266 -4.42 25.91 -30.22
C THR A 266 -3.70 27.05 -30.92
N GLU A 267 -2.38 26.98 -31.08
CA GLU A 267 -1.59 27.98 -31.82
C GLU A 267 -2.03 28.05 -33.29
N TRP A 268 -2.24 26.89 -33.93
CA TRP A 268 -2.74 26.82 -35.30
C TRP A 268 -4.14 27.43 -35.43
N LEU A 269 -5.04 27.17 -34.47
CA LEU A 269 -6.37 27.77 -34.44
C LEU A 269 -6.33 29.28 -34.24
N VAL A 270 -5.48 29.78 -33.33
CA VAL A 270 -5.29 31.22 -33.11
C VAL A 270 -4.78 31.89 -34.39
N ALA A 271 -3.74 31.34 -35.02
CA ALA A 271 -3.22 31.87 -36.28
C ALA A 271 -4.28 31.85 -37.40
N ARG A 272 -5.14 30.82 -37.44
CA ARG A 272 -6.25 30.73 -38.38
C ARG A 272 -7.33 31.79 -38.10
N CYS A 273 -7.65 32.04 -36.84
CA CYS A 273 -8.57 33.09 -36.41
C CYS A 273 -8.02 34.47 -36.81
N ASP A 274 -6.74 34.75 -36.56
CA ASP A 274 -6.09 36.01 -36.95
C ASP A 274 -6.15 36.23 -38.47
N ALA A 275 -5.88 35.17 -39.25
CA ALA A 275 -5.99 35.21 -40.70
C ALA A 275 -7.43 35.50 -41.17
N MET A 276 -8.44 34.92 -40.51
CA MET A 276 -9.85 35.22 -40.79
C MET A 276 -10.21 36.66 -40.44
N CYS A 277 -9.76 37.18 -39.30
CA CYS A 277 -9.97 38.57 -38.91
C CYS A 277 -9.34 39.54 -39.92
N LEU A 278 -8.13 39.26 -40.40
CA LEU A 278 -7.48 40.03 -41.46
C LEU A 278 -8.28 39.95 -42.78
N LYS A 279 -8.80 38.78 -43.13
CA LYS A 279 -9.63 38.62 -44.32
C LYS A 279 -10.93 39.41 -44.24
N ILE A 280 -11.58 39.46 -43.07
CA ILE A 280 -12.77 40.28 -42.85
C ILE A 280 -12.45 41.76 -43.02
N LYS A 281 -11.37 42.26 -42.40
CA LYS A 281 -10.92 43.65 -42.55
C LYS A 281 -10.59 44.00 -44.00
N TYR A 282 -9.97 43.07 -44.73
CA TYR A 282 -9.69 43.26 -46.16
C TYR A 282 -10.98 43.42 -46.97
N VAL A 283 -11.98 42.56 -46.73
CA VAL A 283 -13.29 42.66 -47.41
C VAL A 283 -14.01 43.95 -47.04
N GLU A 284 -13.96 44.37 -45.78
CA GLU A 284 -14.50 45.66 -45.34
C GLU A 284 -13.86 46.83 -46.12
N MET A 285 -12.53 46.86 -46.21
CA MET A 285 -11.81 47.89 -46.98
C MET A 285 -12.12 47.80 -48.47
N GLN A 286 -12.27 46.60 -49.02
CA GLN A 286 -12.68 46.40 -50.41
C GLN A 286 -14.08 46.98 -50.66
N ILE A 287 -15.06 46.71 -49.79
CA ILE A 287 -16.41 47.28 -49.89
C ILE A 287 -16.35 48.81 -49.79
N LEU A 288 -15.53 49.38 -48.91
CA LEU A 288 -15.35 50.83 -48.82
C LEU A 288 -14.78 51.41 -50.12
N CYS A 289 -13.76 50.78 -50.71
CA CYS A 289 -13.19 51.19 -51.99
C CYS A 289 -14.21 51.07 -53.15
N ASP A 290 -15.01 50.00 -53.15
CA ASP A 290 -16.03 49.75 -54.19
C ASP A 290 -17.23 50.71 -54.08
N THR A 291 -17.61 51.11 -52.85
CA THR A 291 -18.73 52.04 -52.61
C THR A 291 -18.33 53.52 -52.77
N TYR A 292 -17.13 53.90 -52.31
CA TYR A 292 -16.60 55.25 -52.40
C TYR A 292 -15.61 55.38 -53.56
N THR A 293 -16.11 55.24 -54.79
CA THR A 293 -15.34 55.58 -55.98
C THR A 293 -15.19 57.09 -56.11
N ALA A 294 -14.17 57.55 -56.85
CA ALA A 294 -13.95 58.98 -57.07
C ALA A 294 -15.19 59.68 -57.67
N GLU A 295 -15.96 58.94 -58.47
CA GLU A 295 -17.22 59.41 -59.04
C GLU A 295 -18.34 59.53 -58.00
N THR A 296 -18.55 58.52 -57.15
CA THR A 296 -19.60 58.57 -56.11
C THR A 296 -19.26 59.61 -55.06
N VAL A 297 -18.00 59.72 -54.64
CA VAL A 297 -17.54 60.77 -53.72
C VAL A 297 -17.72 62.15 -54.33
N GLY A 298 -17.34 62.35 -55.60
CA GLY A 298 -17.57 63.62 -56.29
C GLY A 298 -19.05 63.98 -56.43
N ALA A 299 -19.92 62.99 -56.68
CA ALA A 299 -21.36 63.18 -56.72
C ALA A 299 -21.94 63.53 -55.34
N LEU A 300 -21.56 62.80 -54.29
CA LEU A 300 -21.94 63.10 -52.91
C LEU A 300 -21.48 64.50 -52.49
N GLN A 301 -20.28 64.92 -52.88
CA GLN A 301 -19.74 66.24 -52.56
C GLN A 301 -20.55 67.35 -53.26
N ARG A 302 -20.98 67.14 -54.50
CA ARG A 302 -21.90 68.06 -55.20
C ARG A 302 -23.29 68.11 -54.55
N ILE A 303 -23.83 66.96 -54.15
CA ILE A 303 -25.12 66.89 -53.44
C ILE A 303 -25.02 67.61 -52.09
N SER A 304 -23.92 67.42 -51.36
CA SER A 304 -23.64 68.09 -50.10
C SER A 304 -23.52 69.61 -50.27
N GLN A 305 -22.79 70.08 -51.30
CA GLN A 305 -22.70 71.50 -51.64
C GLN A 305 -24.09 72.08 -51.97
N HIS A 306 -24.85 71.41 -52.84
CA HIS A 306 -26.20 71.87 -53.19
C HIS A 306 -27.14 71.91 -51.98
N LEU A 307 -27.09 70.90 -51.09
CA LEU A 307 -27.87 70.91 -49.85
C LEU A 307 -27.45 72.03 -48.90
N SER A 308 -26.14 72.29 -48.78
CA SER A 308 -25.62 73.43 -48.00
C SER A 308 -26.11 74.76 -48.58
N ASP A 309 -26.02 74.95 -49.90
CA ASP A 309 -26.48 76.15 -50.58
C ASP A 309 -27.99 76.37 -50.39
N LYS A 310 -28.78 75.28 -50.45
CA LYS A 310 -30.22 75.32 -50.19
C LYS A 310 -30.53 75.61 -48.73
N HIS A 311 -29.73 75.08 -47.80
CA HIS A 311 -29.87 75.37 -46.38
C HIS A 311 -29.59 76.84 -46.11
N ASP A 312 -28.47 77.37 -46.62
CA ASP A 312 -28.10 78.78 -46.48
C ASP A 312 -29.12 79.72 -47.13
N ALA A 313 -29.66 79.35 -48.30
CA ALA A 313 -30.73 80.11 -48.94
C ALA A 313 -32.01 80.11 -48.09
N SER A 314 -32.39 78.94 -47.55
CA SER A 314 -33.54 78.84 -46.65
C SER A 314 -33.32 79.61 -45.35
N GLU A 315 -32.11 79.62 -44.80
CA GLU A 315 -31.78 80.38 -43.59
C GLU A 315 -31.82 81.89 -43.86
N LYS A 316 -31.32 82.34 -45.02
CA LYS A 316 -31.46 83.73 -45.47
C LYS A 316 -32.92 84.12 -45.67
N ASP A 317 -33.73 83.24 -46.26
CA ASP A 317 -35.17 83.48 -46.41
C ASP A 317 -35.89 83.55 -45.06
N LEU A 318 -35.56 82.64 -44.13
CA LEU A 318 -36.07 82.65 -42.77
C LEU A 318 -35.67 83.95 -42.06
N HIS A 319 -34.40 84.35 -42.17
CA HIS A 319 -33.91 85.61 -41.62
C HIS A 319 -34.64 86.82 -42.22
N ARG A 320 -34.87 86.84 -43.54
CA ARG A 320 -35.66 87.88 -44.22
C ARG A 320 -37.10 87.94 -43.72
N VAL A 321 -37.75 86.79 -43.56
CA VAL A 321 -39.13 86.72 -43.05
C VAL A 321 -39.18 87.16 -41.58
N ASN A 322 -38.19 86.78 -40.77
CA ASN A 322 -38.10 87.27 -39.39
C ASN A 322 -37.91 88.78 -39.32
N LEU A 323 -37.03 89.36 -40.15
CA LEU A 323 -36.87 90.81 -40.23
C LEU A 323 -38.17 91.51 -40.70
N ALA A 324 -38.89 90.92 -41.65
CA ALA A 324 -40.19 91.42 -42.05
C ALA A 324 -41.22 91.32 -40.90
N LEU A 325 -41.22 90.21 -40.16
CA LEU A 325 -42.07 90.02 -38.99
C LEU A 325 -41.71 91.00 -37.86
N GLU A 326 -40.43 91.28 -37.64
CA GLU A 326 -39.94 92.32 -36.73
C GLU A 326 -40.36 93.72 -37.19
N ALA A 327 -40.32 94.00 -38.49
CA ALA A 327 -40.84 95.25 -39.04
C ALA A 327 -42.36 95.37 -38.84
N TYR A 328 -43.12 94.31 -39.09
CA TYR A 328 -44.56 94.27 -38.81
C TYR A 328 -44.86 94.41 -37.32
N SER A 329 -44.09 93.78 -36.44
CA SER A 329 -44.26 93.91 -34.99
C SER A 329 -43.88 95.30 -34.50
N ALA A 330 -42.87 95.94 -35.10
CA ALA A 330 -42.48 97.33 -34.82
C ALA A 330 -43.52 98.36 -35.30
N VAL A 331 -44.30 98.05 -36.35
CA VAL A 331 -45.44 98.87 -36.78
C VAL A 331 -46.59 98.85 -35.75
N GLY A 332 -46.57 97.92 -34.78
CA GLY A 332 -47.24 98.05 -33.49
C GLY A 332 -48.77 97.98 -33.53
N SER A 333 -49.39 97.96 -32.34
CA SER A 333 -50.82 97.69 -32.09
C SER A 333 -51.81 98.49 -32.95
N GLY A 334 -51.42 99.65 -33.47
CA GLY A 334 -52.24 100.45 -34.38
C GLY A 334 -52.53 99.79 -35.73
N PHE A 335 -51.64 98.92 -36.24
CA PHE A 335 -51.94 98.14 -37.44
C PHE A 335 -52.84 96.94 -37.14
N SER A 336 -52.78 96.37 -35.94
CA SER A 336 -53.74 95.35 -35.50
C SER A 336 -55.14 95.93 -35.43
N GLU A 337 -55.30 97.12 -34.84
CA GLU A 337 -56.57 97.85 -34.84
C GLU A 337 -57.05 98.15 -36.26
N LEU A 338 -56.16 98.60 -37.16
CA LEU A 338 -56.51 98.85 -38.57
C LEU A 338 -56.89 97.58 -39.34
N VAL A 339 -56.23 96.44 -39.07
CA VAL A 339 -56.55 95.14 -39.68
C VAL A 339 -57.87 94.60 -39.12
N ASP A 340 -58.16 94.80 -37.83
CA ASP A 340 -59.44 94.45 -37.23
C ASP A 340 -60.56 95.35 -37.75
N GLU A 341 -60.32 96.65 -37.91
CA GLU A 341 -61.25 97.58 -38.54
C GLU A 341 -61.49 97.22 -40.01
N TYR A 342 -60.43 96.95 -40.78
CA TYR A 342 -60.53 96.51 -42.17
C TYR A 342 -61.24 95.15 -42.28
N GLY A 343 -60.98 94.22 -41.37
CA GLY A 343 -61.65 92.93 -41.26
C GLY A 343 -63.13 93.09 -40.95
N ARG A 344 -63.48 93.96 -40.00
CA ARG A 344 -64.88 94.32 -39.69
C ARG A 344 -65.54 94.98 -40.89
N LEU A 345 -64.87 95.93 -41.54
CA LEU A 345 -65.39 96.64 -42.70
C LEU A 345 -65.61 95.69 -43.87
N LYS A 346 -64.67 94.76 -44.11
CA LYS A 346 -64.78 93.74 -45.15
C LYS A 346 -65.92 92.77 -44.86
N ASN A 347 -66.06 92.30 -43.62
CA ASN A 347 -67.19 91.45 -43.21
C ASN A 347 -68.52 92.19 -43.30
N GLU A 348 -68.57 93.48 -42.94
CA GLU A 348 -69.77 94.32 -43.16
C GLU A 348 -70.05 94.52 -44.64
N LEU A 349 -69.02 94.70 -45.47
CA LEU A 349 -69.18 94.84 -46.92
C LEU A 349 -69.73 93.53 -47.50
N GLU A 350 -69.15 92.39 -47.13
CA GLU A 350 -69.59 91.06 -47.52
C GLU A 350 -71.01 90.78 -47.01
N ASN A 351 -71.37 91.17 -45.79
CA ASN A 351 -72.72 90.98 -45.24
C ASN A 351 -73.76 91.91 -45.91
N LYS A 352 -73.40 93.18 -46.18
CA LYS A 352 -74.25 94.12 -46.93
C LYS A 352 -74.41 93.69 -48.39
N GLN A 353 -73.35 93.17 -49.00
CA GLN A 353 -73.36 92.67 -50.38
C GLN A 353 -74.09 91.33 -50.48
N TRP A 354 -73.96 90.47 -49.48
CA TRP A 354 -74.78 89.27 -49.32
C TRP A 354 -76.26 89.64 -49.16
N ALA A 355 -76.61 90.57 -48.27
CA ALA A 355 -77.99 91.04 -48.09
C ALA A 355 -78.55 91.68 -49.37
N LEU A 356 -77.78 92.50 -50.09
CA LEU A 356 -78.19 93.09 -51.37
C LEU A 356 -78.42 92.04 -52.46
N ASN A 357 -77.54 91.04 -52.56
CA ASN A 357 -77.70 89.93 -53.50
C ASN A 357 -78.93 89.06 -53.16
N GLU A 358 -79.25 88.87 -51.87
CA GLU A 358 -80.43 88.11 -51.45
C GLU A 358 -81.73 88.88 -51.70
N PHE A 359 -81.76 90.20 -51.48
CA PHE A 359 -82.91 91.03 -51.86
C PHE A 359 -83.07 91.15 -53.38
N GLN A 360 -81.98 91.13 -54.15
CA GLN A 360 -82.03 91.07 -55.61
C GLN A 360 -82.43 89.67 -56.13
N SER A 361 -82.11 88.59 -55.42
CA SER A 361 -82.44 87.21 -55.84
C SER A 361 -83.90 86.81 -55.55
N VAL A 362 -84.63 87.54 -54.68
CA VAL A 362 -86.06 87.30 -54.43
C VAL A 362 -86.99 88.07 -55.40
N GLN A 363 -86.49 89.03 -56.18
CA GLN A 363 -87.35 89.90 -57.02
C GLN A 363 -87.42 89.60 -58.52
N GLU A 364 -86.71 88.63 -59.09
CA GLU A 364 -86.93 88.22 -60.50
C GLU A 364 -86.83 86.70 -60.72
N PRO A 365 -87.86 86.05 -61.32
CA PRO A 365 -87.81 84.64 -61.70
C PRO A 365 -87.31 84.43 -63.14
N SER A 366 -86.81 83.22 -63.36
CA SER A 366 -86.73 82.47 -64.64
C SER A 366 -85.49 82.62 -65.53
N GLY A 367 -84.92 81.45 -65.87
CA GLY A 367 -84.01 81.25 -67.01
C GLY A 367 -82.70 80.51 -66.65
N SER A 368 -82.74 79.17 -66.51
CA SER A 368 -82.14 78.23 -67.49
C SER A 368 -80.61 78.37 -67.62
N GLY A 369 -79.75 77.50 -67.10
CA GLY A 369 -79.81 76.04 -67.15
C GLY A 369 -78.76 75.52 -68.14
N ASN A 370 -77.64 74.96 -67.66
CA ASN A 370 -77.13 73.70 -68.20
C ASN A 370 -76.11 73.03 -67.28
N LYS A 371 -76.16 71.70 -67.31
CA LYS A 371 -75.60 70.74 -66.36
C LYS A 371 -74.54 69.88 -67.13
N PRO A 372 -73.98 68.79 -66.58
CA PRO A 372 -72.58 68.69 -66.16
C PRO A 372 -71.81 67.53 -66.88
N VAL A 373 -70.72 67.08 -66.24
CA VAL A 373 -70.16 65.70 -66.19
C VAL A 373 -68.74 65.55 -66.76
N GLY A 374 -67.84 64.97 -65.93
CA GLY A 374 -67.09 63.79 -66.39
C GLY A 374 -65.59 63.70 -66.07
N SER A 375 -65.28 63.03 -64.96
CA SER A 375 -64.20 62.06 -64.72
C SER A 375 -63.09 61.82 -65.76
N LYS A 376 -61.86 61.65 -65.24
CA LYS A 376 -60.91 60.51 -65.46
C LYS A 376 -59.67 60.75 -64.55
N HIS A 377 -59.38 59.92 -63.55
CA HIS A 377 -58.66 58.62 -63.53
C HIS A 377 -57.14 58.67 -63.82
N THR A 378 -56.43 57.82 -63.06
CA THR A 378 -55.00 57.39 -63.10
C THR A 378 -53.97 58.35 -62.50
N LYS A 379 -53.06 57.94 -61.61
CA LYS A 379 -52.62 56.60 -61.15
C LYS A 379 -52.12 56.69 -59.71
#